data_AF-A0AAJ7NDI9-F1
#
_entry.id   AF-A0AAJ7NDI9-F1
#
_cell.length_a   1.000
_cell.length_b   1.000
_cell.length_c   1.000
_cell.angle_alpha   90.00
_cell.angle_beta   90.00
_cell.angle_gamma   90.00
#
_symmetry.space_group_name_H-M   'P 1'
#
loop_
_entity.id
_entity.type
_entity.pdbx_description
1 polymer ?
#
loop_
_entity_poly.entity_id
_entity_poly.type
_entity_poly.pdbx_seq_one_letter_code
_entity_poly.pdbx_strand_id
1 'polypeptide(L)'
;ASVIRMMSHAMTEEVFHKGLQQYLKSNALGNADSNDLFRSLQKALDESGIKWKQPVQVIMYNWVEYPGYPTLTVKRVKQGYQLTQEHFVIVLMKVIEYPTRWWIPITYVEESNPNFKNTTPVDWFAPEQESRTVPSEEKKGWFIFNTKQTGYYRVNYDVENWELLIKELNKGNETKIHVLNRAQMIDDAFNLARVNSLNYTVALNLALYLTHEVDYMPWQPAFRHLSFLKNLLRNSEKYHTFTEKINVYMHFDSVLLLIKNRVDVDLKKEILCTGVRNANESAWADTLRHINESALDTNNKKDQLTVLACSNSSEILTQYLDSSLDPDSLIDFGTAVTNV
;
A
#
# COMPACT_ATOMS: atom_id res chain seq x y z
N ALA A 1 6.42 -12.73 -1.82
CA ALA A 1 7.40 -11.67 -2.15
C ALA A 1 7.75 -10.79 -0.94
N SER A 2 6.79 -10.15 -0.26
CA SER A 2 7.07 -9.18 0.82
C SER A 2 7.87 -9.76 2.00
N VAL A 3 7.53 -10.96 2.46
CA VAL A 3 8.27 -11.67 3.52
C VAL A 3 9.72 -11.96 3.09
N ILE A 4 9.96 -12.29 1.83
CA ILE A 4 11.31 -12.50 1.28
C ILE A 4 12.10 -11.19 1.28
N ARG A 5 11.47 -10.07 0.86
CA ARG A 5 12.09 -8.74 0.95
C ARG A 5 12.44 -8.38 2.39
N MET A 6 11.56 -8.65 3.36
CA MET A 6 11.84 -8.46 4.78
C MET A 6 13.08 -9.24 5.23
N MET A 7 13.20 -10.53 4.86
CA MET A 7 14.41 -11.31 5.14
C MET A 7 15.66 -10.70 4.50
N SER A 8 15.57 -10.28 3.24
CA SER A 8 16.70 -9.66 2.53
C SER A 8 17.21 -8.42 3.26
N HIS A 9 16.32 -7.56 3.75
CA HIS A 9 16.73 -6.41 4.56
C HIS A 9 17.26 -6.83 5.94
N ALA A 10 16.64 -7.82 6.59
CA ALA A 10 17.04 -8.28 7.90
C ALA A 10 18.44 -8.92 7.93
N MET A 11 18.83 -9.59 6.85
CA MET A 11 20.13 -10.24 6.67
C MET A 11 21.15 -9.33 5.99
N THR A 12 20.72 -8.21 5.40
CA THR A 12 21.38 -7.45 4.31
C THR A 12 21.32 -8.15 2.95
N GLU A 13 21.22 -7.35 1.88
CA GLU A 13 21.11 -7.87 0.50
C GLU A 13 22.32 -8.71 0.10
N GLU A 14 23.52 -8.34 0.54
CA GLU A 14 24.75 -9.08 0.24
C GLU A 14 24.69 -10.52 0.79
N VAL A 15 24.35 -10.66 2.07
CA VAL A 15 24.24 -11.96 2.74
C VAL A 15 23.09 -12.77 2.16
N PHE A 16 21.95 -12.12 1.89
CA PHE A 16 20.80 -12.76 1.28
C PHE A 16 21.11 -13.31 -0.11
N HIS A 17 21.75 -12.52 -0.98
CA HIS A 17 22.18 -12.97 -2.31
C HIS A 17 23.19 -14.11 -2.23
N LYS A 18 24.16 -14.04 -1.31
CA LYS A 18 25.11 -15.13 -1.07
C LYS A 18 24.38 -16.43 -0.68
N GLY A 19 23.40 -16.34 0.23
CA GLY A 19 22.58 -17.47 0.63
C GLY A 19 21.74 -18.04 -0.52
N LEU A 20 21.17 -17.19 -1.38
CA LEU A 20 20.48 -17.63 -2.59
C LEU A 20 21.41 -18.34 -3.58
N GLN A 21 22.63 -17.84 -3.78
CA GLN A 21 23.62 -18.53 -4.63
C GLN A 21 23.98 -19.90 -4.07
N GLN A 22 24.15 -20.02 -2.74
CA GLN A 22 24.42 -21.30 -2.08
C GLN A 22 23.22 -22.25 -2.22
N TYR A 23 21.99 -21.75 -2.05
CA TYR A 23 20.75 -22.50 -2.23
C TYR A 23 20.61 -23.07 -3.64
N LEU A 24 20.77 -22.22 -4.66
CA LEU A 24 20.63 -22.62 -6.06
C LEU A 24 21.70 -23.65 -6.47
N LYS A 25 22.94 -23.49 -5.99
CA LYS A 25 24.03 -24.45 -6.26
C LYS A 25 23.77 -25.80 -5.59
N SER A 26 23.28 -25.79 -4.35
CA SER A 26 23.08 -27.03 -3.56
C SER A 26 21.89 -27.84 -4.05
N ASN A 27 20.89 -27.20 -4.66
CA ASN A 27 19.65 -27.83 -5.13
C ASN A 27 19.55 -27.85 -6.67
N ALA A 28 20.66 -27.64 -7.38
CA ALA A 28 20.68 -27.61 -8.83
C ALA A 28 20.18 -28.93 -9.43
N LEU A 29 19.30 -28.84 -10.44
CA LEU A 29 18.70 -29.98 -11.16
C LEU A 29 17.90 -30.94 -10.27
N GLY A 30 17.52 -30.51 -9.06
CA GLY A 30 16.71 -31.26 -8.11
C GLY A 30 15.43 -30.51 -7.71
N ASN A 31 14.83 -30.97 -6.61
CA ASN A 31 13.68 -30.35 -5.96
C ASN A 31 14.12 -29.72 -4.63
N ALA A 32 13.36 -28.78 -4.12
CA ALA A 32 13.65 -28.13 -2.85
C ALA A 32 12.36 -27.74 -2.10
N ASP A 33 12.47 -27.62 -0.78
CA ASP A 33 11.44 -27.09 0.11
C ASP A 33 11.90 -25.80 0.83
N SER A 34 11.07 -25.29 1.74
CA SER A 34 11.38 -24.09 2.53
C SER A 34 12.60 -24.28 3.45
N ASN A 35 12.82 -25.49 3.96
CA ASN A 35 13.94 -25.82 4.85
C ASN A 35 15.27 -25.76 4.08
N ASP A 36 15.31 -26.19 2.82
CA ASP A 36 16.50 -26.07 1.95
C ASP A 36 16.95 -24.62 1.79
N LEU A 37 15.99 -23.71 1.59
CA LEU A 37 16.24 -22.27 1.53
C LEU A 37 16.75 -21.75 2.88
N PHE A 38 16.07 -22.06 3.99
CA PHE A 38 16.46 -21.56 5.31
C PHE A 38 17.83 -22.07 5.75
N ARG A 39 18.21 -23.31 5.42
CA ARG A 39 19.56 -23.84 5.69
C ARG A 39 20.64 -23.07 4.94
N SER A 40 20.40 -22.75 3.67
CA SER A 40 21.34 -22.00 2.84
C SER A 40 21.49 -20.54 3.28
N LEU A 41 20.36 -19.91 3.65
CA LEU A 41 20.36 -18.57 4.25
C LEU A 41 21.06 -18.55 5.61
N GLN A 42 20.81 -19.54 6.48
CA GLN A 42 21.48 -19.66 7.77
C GLN A 42 22.99 -19.79 7.59
N LYS A 43 23.46 -20.61 6.64
CA LYS A 43 24.89 -20.75 6.36
C LYS A 43 25.52 -19.43 5.93
N ALA A 44 24.89 -18.68 5.02
CA ALA A 44 25.39 -17.37 4.62
C ALA A 44 25.37 -16.36 5.78
N LEU A 45 24.37 -16.42 6.67
CA LEU A 45 24.29 -15.60 7.86
C LEU A 45 25.46 -15.89 8.82
N ASP A 46 25.71 -17.17 9.11
CA ASP A 46 26.81 -17.62 9.97
C ASP A 46 28.17 -17.16 9.43
N GLU A 47 28.38 -17.26 8.11
CA GLU A 47 29.59 -16.80 7.43
C GLU A 47 29.76 -15.27 7.43
N SER A 48 28.69 -14.49 7.58
CA SER A 48 28.76 -13.03 7.61
C SER A 48 29.06 -12.46 9.00
N GLY A 49 28.90 -13.26 10.06
CA GLY A 49 29.06 -12.83 11.44
C GLY A 49 27.88 -12.05 12.02
N ILE A 50 26.82 -11.80 11.23
CA ILE A 50 25.56 -11.21 11.72
C ILE A 50 24.87 -12.22 12.63
N LYS A 51 24.62 -11.84 13.89
CA LYS A 51 23.97 -12.70 14.87
C LYS A 51 22.49 -12.34 15.03
N TRP A 52 21.63 -13.26 14.64
CA TRP A 52 20.20 -13.18 14.93
C TRP A 52 19.88 -13.78 16.31
N LYS A 53 18.71 -13.43 16.85
CA LYS A 53 18.25 -13.95 18.16
C LYS A 53 17.86 -15.42 18.12
N GLN A 54 17.49 -15.92 16.94
CA GLN A 54 17.09 -17.30 16.68
C GLN A 54 17.54 -17.69 15.27
N PRO A 55 17.65 -18.99 14.95
CA PRO A 55 17.92 -19.46 13.60
C PRO A 55 16.88 -18.95 12.58
N VAL A 56 17.30 -18.79 11.32
CA VAL A 56 16.46 -18.31 10.21
C VAL A 56 15.14 -19.09 10.16
N GLN A 57 15.19 -20.42 10.24
CA GLN A 57 14.00 -21.28 10.20
C GLN A 57 13.01 -20.96 11.33
N VAL A 58 13.49 -20.70 12.55
CA VAL A 58 12.63 -20.40 13.71
C VAL A 58 11.97 -19.03 13.55
N ILE A 59 12.71 -18.03 13.07
CA ILE A 59 12.16 -16.70 12.81
C ILE A 59 11.10 -16.77 11.70
N MET A 60 11.36 -17.56 10.65
CA MET A 60 10.52 -17.61 9.46
C MET A 60 9.31 -18.53 9.58
N TYR A 61 9.31 -19.48 10.51
CA TYR A 61 8.26 -20.49 10.65
C TYR A 61 6.85 -19.88 10.63
N ASN A 62 6.56 -18.92 11.53
CA ASN A 62 5.22 -18.35 11.60
C ASN A 62 4.84 -17.47 10.39
N TRP A 63 5.83 -16.93 9.66
CA TRP A 63 5.61 -16.14 8.46
C TRP A 63 5.25 -16.99 7.24
N VAL A 64 5.54 -18.28 7.27
CA VAL A 64 5.30 -19.22 6.15
C VAL A 64 4.15 -20.17 6.45
N GLU A 65 4.02 -20.62 7.70
CA GLU A 65 3.02 -21.64 8.08
C GLU A 65 1.64 -21.07 8.42
N TYR A 66 1.56 -19.82 8.90
CA TYR A 66 0.29 -19.24 9.34
C TYR A 66 -0.16 -18.07 8.46
N PRO A 67 -1.47 -17.98 8.15
CA PRO A 67 -2.00 -16.90 7.34
C PRO A 67 -2.00 -15.57 8.10
N GLY A 68 -1.83 -14.48 7.34
CA GLY A 68 -1.96 -13.11 7.84
C GLY A 68 -0.65 -12.47 8.28
N TYR A 69 -0.75 -11.39 9.06
CA TYR A 69 0.39 -10.58 9.51
C TYR A 69 0.02 -9.70 10.71
N PRO A 70 1.00 -9.23 11.50
CA PRO A 70 0.70 -8.45 12.69
C PRO A 70 0.53 -6.94 12.42
N THR A 71 -0.18 -6.29 13.34
CA THR A 71 -0.02 -4.88 13.67
C THR A 71 0.95 -4.75 14.84
N LEU A 72 1.95 -3.89 14.70
CA LEU A 72 2.83 -3.46 15.78
C LEU A 72 2.30 -2.14 16.36
N THR A 73 1.83 -2.16 17.60
CA THR A 73 1.44 -0.93 18.32
C THR A 73 2.62 -0.43 19.14
N VAL A 74 2.96 0.85 18.98
CA VAL A 74 4.11 1.48 19.64
C VAL A 74 3.67 2.65 20.49
N LYS A 75 4.13 2.68 21.75
CA LYS A 75 3.90 3.78 22.69
C LYS A 75 5.21 4.27 23.28
N ARG A 76 5.37 5.59 23.38
CA ARG A 76 6.52 6.17 24.08
C ARG A 76 6.34 5.97 25.58
N VAL A 77 7.39 5.48 26.24
CA VAL A 77 7.46 5.27 27.69
C VAL A 77 8.76 5.86 28.24
N LYS A 78 8.90 5.97 29.56
CA LYS A 78 10.10 6.56 30.20
C LYS A 78 11.42 5.94 29.73
N GLN A 79 11.43 4.64 29.44
CA GLN A 79 12.62 3.87 29.07
C GLN A 79 12.83 3.73 27.54
N GLY A 80 11.97 4.31 26.71
CA GLY A 80 12.03 4.20 25.25
C GLY A 80 10.68 3.95 24.62
N TYR A 81 10.55 2.88 23.84
CA TYR A 81 9.33 2.53 23.12
C TYR A 81 8.80 1.16 23.53
N GLN A 82 7.61 1.11 24.11
CA GLN A 82 6.92 -0.13 24.40
C GLN A 82 6.15 -0.60 23.17
N LEU A 83 6.36 -1.85 22.78
CA LEU A 83 5.79 -2.51 21.63
C LEU A 83 4.83 -3.60 22.07
N THR A 84 3.69 -3.70 21.40
CA THR A 84 2.78 -4.85 21.47
C THR A 84 2.43 -5.30 20.06
N GLN A 85 2.10 -6.58 19.90
CA GLN A 85 1.70 -7.15 18.61
C GLN A 85 0.33 -7.80 18.70
N GLU A 86 -0.45 -7.65 17.64
CA GLU A 86 -1.75 -8.28 17.46
C GLU A 86 -1.94 -8.72 16.00
N HIS A 87 -2.71 -9.77 15.75
CA HIS A 87 -3.01 -10.17 14.38
C HIS A 87 -3.91 -9.13 13.69
N PHE A 88 -3.51 -8.64 12.51
CA PHE A 88 -4.31 -7.68 11.76
C PHE A 88 -5.39 -8.39 10.94
N VAL A 89 -6.66 -8.09 11.25
CA VAL A 89 -7.81 -8.75 10.62
C VAL A 89 -8.82 -7.71 10.13
N ILE A 90 -9.09 -7.68 8.81
CA ILE A 90 -10.14 -6.85 8.21
C ILE A 90 -11.45 -7.66 8.20
N VAL A 91 -12.10 -7.82 9.35
CA VAL A 91 -13.42 -8.46 9.43
C VAL A 91 -14.33 -7.64 10.35
N LEU A 92 -15.53 -7.31 9.85
CA LEU A 92 -16.56 -6.55 10.57
C LEU A 92 -17.16 -7.30 11.78
N MET A 93 -16.76 -8.55 11.99
CA MET A 93 -17.18 -9.40 13.09
C MET A 93 -15.95 -10.10 13.67
N LYS A 94 -15.54 -9.71 14.90
CA LYS A 94 -14.47 -10.34 15.69
C LYS A 94 -14.91 -11.72 16.21
N VAL A 95 -15.19 -12.68 15.31
CA VAL A 95 -15.68 -14.01 15.71
C VAL A 95 -14.53 -14.98 16.00
N ILE A 96 -13.32 -14.71 15.50
CA ILE A 96 -12.19 -15.63 15.60
C ILE A 96 -10.97 -14.89 16.16
N GLU A 97 -10.53 -15.30 17.34
CA GLU A 97 -9.21 -14.96 17.85
C GLU A 97 -8.16 -15.77 17.10
N TYR A 98 -7.17 -15.08 16.54
CA TYR A 98 -6.01 -15.72 15.93
C TYR A 98 -4.83 -15.54 16.88
N PRO A 99 -4.41 -16.60 17.61
CA PRO A 99 -3.36 -16.50 18.62
C PRO A 99 -1.95 -16.36 18.01
N THR A 100 -1.83 -16.44 16.68
CA THR A 100 -0.53 -16.37 15.99
C THR A 100 0.16 -15.04 16.27
N ARG A 101 1.41 -15.14 16.69
CA ARG A 101 2.35 -14.04 16.85
C ARG A 101 3.61 -14.33 16.05
N TRP A 102 4.38 -13.31 15.71
CA TRP A 102 5.55 -13.46 14.85
C TRP A 102 6.81 -12.98 15.53
N TRP A 103 7.95 -13.49 15.05
CA TRP A 103 9.23 -12.83 15.23
C TRP A 103 9.27 -11.60 14.32
N ILE A 104 9.14 -10.41 14.92
CA ILE A 104 9.07 -9.14 14.17
C ILE A 104 10.46 -8.48 14.19
N PRO A 105 11.10 -8.26 13.02
CA PRO A 105 12.32 -7.47 12.94
C PRO A 105 12.02 -6.00 13.21
N ILE A 106 12.67 -5.41 14.21
CA ILE A 106 12.40 -4.04 14.62
C ILE A 106 13.40 -3.08 13.99
N THR A 107 12.88 -2.11 13.24
CA THR A 107 13.61 -0.93 12.76
C THR A 107 12.83 0.32 13.16
N TYR A 108 13.55 1.39 13.50
CA TYR A 108 12.92 2.66 13.81
C TYR A 108 13.81 3.85 13.41
N VAL A 109 13.18 5.02 13.30
CA VAL A 109 13.80 6.32 13.04
C VAL A 109 13.20 7.35 13.98
N GLU A 110 14.04 8.22 14.52
CA GLU A 110 13.65 9.30 15.43
C GLU A 110 13.88 10.66 14.77
N GLU A 111 13.09 11.66 15.16
CA GLU A 111 13.21 13.03 14.63
C GLU A 111 14.61 13.64 14.82
N SER A 112 15.29 13.31 15.94
CA SER A 112 16.63 13.81 16.25
C SER A 112 17.71 13.27 15.31
N ASN A 113 17.49 12.07 14.74
CA ASN A 113 18.38 11.43 13.78
C ASN A 113 17.56 10.75 12.66
N PRO A 114 17.06 11.52 11.68
CA PRO A 114 16.14 11.06 10.65
C PRO A 114 16.83 10.23 9.55
N ASN A 115 17.52 9.14 9.92
CA ASN A 115 18.26 8.30 9.00
C ASN A 115 17.46 7.07 8.54
N PHE A 116 16.87 7.18 7.35
CA PHE A 116 16.12 6.08 6.72
C PHE A 116 16.97 5.16 5.83
N LYS A 117 18.30 5.29 5.83
CA LYS A 117 19.18 4.45 5.00
C LYS A 117 19.37 3.06 5.58
N ASN A 118 19.52 2.95 6.91
CA ASN A 118 19.69 1.66 7.57
C ASN A 118 18.33 0.97 7.76
N THR A 119 18.19 -0.20 7.18
CA THR A 119 16.99 -1.05 7.27
C THR A 119 17.27 -2.36 7.99
N THR A 120 18.46 -2.51 8.56
CA THR A 120 18.86 -3.67 9.36
C THR A 120 18.18 -3.59 10.73
N PRO A 121 17.57 -4.68 11.22
CA PRO A 121 16.91 -4.70 12.51
C PRO A 121 17.86 -4.38 13.65
N VAL A 122 17.44 -3.48 14.54
CA VAL A 122 18.16 -3.16 15.78
C VAL A 122 17.78 -4.12 16.91
N ASP A 123 16.61 -4.76 16.80
CA ASP A 123 16.12 -5.75 17.75
C ASP A 123 15.09 -6.68 17.09
N TRP A 124 14.67 -7.71 17.81
CA TRP A 124 13.60 -8.62 17.41
C TRP A 124 12.56 -8.75 18.52
N PHE A 125 11.28 -8.68 18.15
CA PHE A 125 10.18 -8.93 19.07
C PHE A 125 9.70 -10.37 18.93
N ALA A 126 9.85 -11.16 20.00
CA ALA A 126 9.53 -12.57 20.02
C ALA A 126 8.01 -12.83 20.15
N PRO A 127 7.48 -13.91 19.57
CA PRO A 127 6.06 -14.23 19.65
C PRO A 127 5.58 -14.59 21.06
N GLU A 128 6.46 -15.12 21.92
CA GLU A 128 6.15 -15.48 23.31
C GLU A 128 6.05 -14.27 24.23
N GLN A 129 6.56 -13.11 23.80
CA GLN A 129 6.53 -11.88 24.60
C GLN A 129 5.19 -11.15 24.44
N GLU A 130 4.56 -10.79 25.56
CA GLU A 130 3.36 -9.93 25.54
C GLU A 130 3.68 -8.50 25.11
N SER A 131 4.85 -7.99 25.54
CA SER A 131 5.37 -6.70 25.13
C SER A 131 6.89 -6.71 25.06
N ARG A 132 7.45 -5.79 24.28
CA ARG A 132 8.89 -5.57 24.15
C ARG A 132 9.20 -4.09 24.28
N THR A 133 10.22 -3.72 25.06
CA THR A 133 10.67 -2.33 25.14
C THR A 133 11.97 -2.17 24.37
N VAL A 134 11.98 -1.25 23.39
CA VAL A 134 13.18 -0.81 22.68
C VAL A 134 13.74 0.41 23.40
N PRO A 135 14.98 0.37 23.93
CA PRO A 135 15.56 1.48 24.66
C PRO A 135 15.70 2.73 23.77
N SER A 136 15.33 3.89 24.31
CA SER A 136 15.62 5.18 23.70
C SER A 136 15.73 6.28 24.75
N GLU A 137 16.70 7.18 24.55
CA GLU A 137 16.90 8.36 25.37
C GLU A 137 15.95 9.51 24.96
N GLU A 138 15.38 9.45 23.75
CA GLU A 138 14.49 10.49 23.23
C GLU A 138 13.19 10.57 24.02
N LYS A 139 12.83 11.79 24.45
CA LYS A 139 11.61 12.06 25.23
C LYS A 139 10.58 12.88 24.47
N LYS A 140 10.92 13.40 23.30
CA LYS A 140 10.08 14.28 22.49
C LYS A 140 10.29 13.99 21.00
N GLY A 141 9.49 14.67 20.18
CA GLY A 141 9.55 14.54 18.74
C GLY A 141 8.87 13.28 18.21
N TRP A 142 8.69 13.22 16.90
CA TRP A 142 8.09 12.06 16.27
C TRP A 142 9.08 10.89 16.20
N PHE A 143 8.52 9.69 16.10
CA PHE A 143 9.27 8.47 15.79
C PHE A 143 8.47 7.60 14.83
N ILE A 144 9.19 6.81 14.02
CA ILE A 144 8.61 5.94 12.99
C ILE A 144 9.23 4.56 13.12
N PHE A 145 8.41 3.53 13.16
CA PHE A 145 8.84 2.13 13.09
C PHE A 145 8.62 1.57 11.69
N ASN A 146 9.34 0.50 11.36
CA ASN A 146 9.36 -0.14 10.04
C ASN A 146 9.97 0.77 8.95
N THR A 147 11.26 1.07 9.08
CA THR A 147 12.00 1.93 8.14
C THR A 147 11.84 1.43 6.70
N LYS A 148 11.36 2.30 5.80
CA LYS A 148 11.03 2.01 4.39
C LYS A 148 10.05 0.84 4.19
N GLN A 149 9.22 0.55 5.19
CA GLN A 149 8.23 -0.53 5.17
C GLN A 149 8.86 -1.87 4.73
N THR A 150 10.06 -2.18 5.21
CA THR A 150 10.77 -3.42 4.85
C THR A 150 10.16 -4.64 5.52
N GLY A 151 9.62 -4.47 6.72
CA GLY A 151 8.88 -5.47 7.46
C GLY A 151 7.47 -5.67 6.94
N TYR A 152 7.02 -6.93 6.91
CA TYR A 152 5.67 -7.29 6.48
C TYR A 152 4.65 -7.18 7.63
N TYR A 153 4.53 -5.99 8.20
CA TYR A 153 3.61 -5.69 9.30
C TYR A 153 3.19 -4.23 9.27
N ARG A 154 2.01 -3.92 9.85
CA ARG A 154 1.51 -2.55 10.00
C ARG A 154 2.00 -1.93 11.29
N VAL A 155 2.02 -0.61 11.36
CA VAL A 155 2.39 0.10 12.58
C VAL A 155 1.28 1.04 13.03
N ASN A 156 0.93 0.96 14.31
CA ASN A 156 0.05 1.92 14.98
C ASN A 156 0.81 2.66 16.08
N TYR A 157 0.40 3.90 16.31
CA TYR A 157 0.97 4.78 17.33
C TYR A 157 -0.14 5.33 18.23
N ASP A 158 0.24 5.87 19.38
CA ASP A 158 -0.64 6.77 20.12
C ASP A 158 -0.98 8.04 19.31
N VAL A 159 -2.07 8.71 19.70
CA VAL A 159 -2.56 9.91 19.00
C VAL A 159 -1.52 11.02 19.02
N GLU A 160 -0.76 11.16 20.11
CA GLU A 160 0.29 12.17 20.25
C GLU A 160 1.37 12.01 19.16
N ASN A 161 1.90 10.80 18.95
CA ASN A 161 2.88 10.59 17.89
C ASN A 161 2.27 10.75 16.49
N TRP A 162 1.02 10.32 16.27
CA TRP A 162 0.32 10.59 15.01
C TRP A 162 0.22 12.10 14.72
N GLU A 163 -0.08 12.94 15.71
CA GLU A 163 -0.14 14.39 15.56
C GLU A 163 1.23 15.00 15.25
N LEU A 164 2.30 14.54 15.92
CA LEU A 164 3.68 14.97 15.63
C LEU A 164 4.11 14.59 14.21
N LEU A 165 3.73 13.40 13.75
CA LEU A 165 3.97 12.92 12.41
C LEU A 165 3.21 13.75 11.36
N ILE A 166 1.92 14.05 11.61
CA ILE A 166 1.12 14.93 10.75
C ILE A 166 1.77 16.32 10.66
N LYS A 167 2.25 16.86 11.77
CA LYS A 167 2.96 18.15 11.79
C LYS A 167 4.24 18.13 10.95
N GLU A 168 5.02 17.05 11.00
CA GLU A 168 6.23 16.89 10.17
C GLU A 168 5.90 16.80 8.68
N LEU A 169 4.82 16.10 8.32
CA LEU A 169 4.40 15.94 6.93
C LEU A 169 3.87 17.24 6.31
N ASN A 170 3.22 18.09 7.11
CA ASN A 170 2.77 19.41 6.67
C ASN A 170 3.92 20.39 6.38
N LYS A 171 5.18 20.01 6.63
CA LYS A 171 6.36 20.76 6.13
C LYS A 171 6.59 20.57 4.62
N GLY A 172 5.82 19.70 3.95
CA GLY A 172 5.93 19.47 2.51
C GLY A 172 7.32 19.00 2.11
N ASN A 173 7.94 19.69 1.15
CA ASN A 173 9.28 19.37 0.65
C ASN A 173 10.40 19.42 1.72
N GLU A 174 10.17 20.08 2.85
CA GLU A 174 11.12 20.12 3.97
C GLU A 174 10.95 18.94 4.94
N THR A 175 9.98 18.06 4.71
CA THR A 175 9.77 16.87 5.54
C THR A 175 11.01 15.98 5.54
N LYS A 176 11.39 15.53 6.73
CA LYS A 176 12.52 14.60 6.88
C LYS A 176 12.10 13.14 6.70
N ILE A 177 10.80 12.86 6.55
CA ILE A 177 10.26 11.51 6.48
C ILE A 177 10.42 10.95 5.07
N HIS A 178 11.04 9.77 4.98
CA HIS A 178 11.25 9.09 3.70
C HIS A 178 9.95 8.76 2.99
N VAL A 179 9.92 8.95 1.67
CA VAL A 179 8.74 8.78 0.80
C VAL A 179 8.00 7.44 1.02
N LEU A 180 8.72 6.33 1.16
CA LEU A 180 8.11 5.02 1.44
C LEU A 180 7.41 4.94 2.80
N ASN A 181 7.95 5.62 3.82
CA ASN A 181 7.29 5.69 5.13
C ASN A 181 6.07 6.62 5.09
N ARG A 182 6.10 7.70 4.30
CA ARG A 182 4.90 8.55 4.09
C ARG A 182 3.76 7.75 3.43
N ALA A 183 4.09 6.91 2.45
CA ALA A 183 3.16 5.97 1.83
C ALA A 183 2.63 4.92 2.82
N GLN A 184 3.52 4.32 3.62
CA GLN A 184 3.14 3.40 4.69
C GLN A 184 2.18 4.06 5.68
N MET A 185 2.45 5.29 6.12
CA MET A 185 1.64 5.98 7.11
C MET A 185 0.20 6.19 6.63
N ILE A 186 0.02 6.61 5.38
CA ILE A 186 -1.31 6.70 4.77
C ILE A 186 -1.95 5.30 4.72
N ASP A 187 -1.23 4.29 4.24
CA ASP A 187 -1.82 2.96 4.13
C ASP A 187 -2.22 2.36 5.49
N ASP A 188 -1.35 2.47 6.49
CA ASP A 188 -1.57 1.95 7.83
C ASP A 188 -2.70 2.71 8.51
N ALA A 189 -2.70 4.06 8.50
CA ALA A 189 -3.71 4.85 9.18
C ALA A 189 -5.14 4.52 8.70
N PHE A 190 -5.36 4.42 7.38
CA PHE A 190 -6.69 4.10 6.84
C PHE A 190 -7.10 2.65 7.12
N ASN A 191 -6.18 1.69 7.01
CA ASN A 191 -6.48 0.29 7.34
C ASN A 191 -6.76 0.09 8.84
N LEU A 192 -6.03 0.78 9.71
CA LEU A 192 -6.27 0.78 11.16
C LEU A 192 -7.60 1.45 11.50
N ALA A 193 -7.98 2.52 10.78
CA ALA A 193 -9.27 3.16 10.94
C ALA A 193 -10.44 2.26 10.53
N ARG A 194 -10.29 1.48 9.46
CA ARG A 194 -11.29 0.49 9.01
C ARG A 194 -11.58 -0.59 10.04
N VAL A 195 -10.61 -0.95 10.87
CA VAL A 195 -10.77 -1.97 11.93
C VAL A 195 -11.00 -1.37 13.32
N ASN A 196 -11.25 -0.06 13.39
CA ASN A 196 -11.48 0.70 14.63
C ASN A 196 -10.30 0.68 15.63
N SER A 197 -9.07 0.43 15.14
CA SER A 197 -7.83 0.55 15.93
C SER A 197 -7.23 1.97 15.90
N LEU A 198 -7.73 2.83 14.99
CA LEU A 198 -7.40 4.24 14.91
C LEU A 198 -8.69 5.03 14.60
N ASN A 199 -8.84 6.24 15.13
CA ASN A 199 -10.00 7.06 14.79
C ASN A 199 -9.86 7.59 13.34
N TYR A 200 -10.92 7.49 12.54
CA TYR A 200 -10.94 8.02 11.16
C TYR A 200 -10.56 9.51 11.09
N THR A 201 -10.84 10.31 12.12
CA THR A 201 -10.40 11.70 12.19
C THR A 201 -8.88 11.83 12.07
N VAL A 202 -8.10 10.92 12.68
CA VAL A 202 -6.64 10.94 12.57
C VAL A 202 -6.20 10.59 11.15
N ALA A 203 -6.79 9.54 10.56
CA ALA A 203 -6.47 9.13 9.18
C ALA A 203 -6.84 10.19 8.14
N LEU A 204 -8.00 10.84 8.30
CA LEU A 204 -8.45 11.93 7.44
C LEU A 204 -7.60 13.19 7.62
N ASN A 205 -7.24 13.54 8.86
CA ASN A 205 -6.32 14.65 9.13
C ASN A 205 -4.93 14.40 8.54
N LEU A 206 -4.45 13.15 8.59
CA LEU A 206 -3.23 12.74 7.91
C LEU A 206 -3.35 12.97 6.41
N ALA A 207 -4.43 12.54 5.76
CA ALA A 207 -4.61 12.75 4.32
C ALA A 207 -4.57 14.23 3.88
N LEU A 208 -4.83 15.18 4.78
CA LEU A 208 -4.75 16.61 4.45
C LEU A 208 -3.33 17.07 4.09
N TYR A 209 -2.26 16.42 4.57
CA TYR A 209 -0.90 16.84 4.19
C TYR A 209 -0.63 16.65 2.69
N LEU A 210 -1.39 15.77 2.01
CA LEU A 210 -1.19 15.43 0.59
C LEU A 210 -1.24 16.65 -0.33
N THR A 211 -1.82 17.77 0.09
CA THR A 211 -1.75 19.04 -0.65
C THR A 211 -0.31 19.57 -0.82
N HIS A 212 0.63 19.08 -0.02
CA HIS A 212 2.05 19.40 -0.07
C HIS A 212 2.89 18.24 -0.63
N GLU A 213 2.26 17.11 -1.02
CA GLU A 213 2.93 15.91 -1.48
C GLU A 213 3.10 15.91 -3.00
N VAL A 214 4.33 15.69 -3.46
CA VAL A 214 4.69 15.67 -4.88
C VAL A 214 5.17 14.30 -5.34
N ASP A 215 5.56 13.42 -4.42
CA ASP A 215 6.02 12.08 -4.77
C ASP A 215 4.84 11.15 -5.06
N TYR A 216 5.01 10.30 -6.07
CA TYR A 216 3.98 9.33 -6.49
C TYR A 216 3.60 8.32 -5.39
N MET A 217 4.59 7.87 -4.62
CA MET A 217 4.42 6.71 -3.72
C MET A 217 3.37 6.93 -2.62
N PRO A 218 3.26 8.09 -1.95
CA PRO A 218 2.20 8.32 -0.96
C PRO A 218 0.82 8.58 -1.55
N TRP A 219 0.75 9.08 -2.78
CA TRP A 219 -0.50 9.25 -3.52
C TRP A 219 -1.18 7.92 -3.87
N GLN A 220 -0.41 6.86 -4.17
CA GLN A 220 -0.96 5.54 -4.48
C GLN A 220 -1.91 4.96 -3.40
N PRO A 221 -1.49 4.77 -2.14
CA PRO A 221 -2.39 4.30 -1.09
C PRO A 221 -3.49 5.33 -0.79
N ALA A 222 -3.23 6.62 -0.93
CA ALA A 222 -4.24 7.66 -0.74
C ALA A 222 -5.41 7.49 -1.73
N PHE A 223 -5.12 7.39 -3.03
CA PHE A 223 -6.15 7.18 -4.05
C PHE A 223 -6.99 5.93 -3.77
N ARG A 224 -6.34 4.82 -3.39
CA ARG A 224 -7.04 3.57 -3.05
C ARG A 224 -8.01 3.76 -1.88
N HIS A 225 -7.57 4.38 -0.79
CA HIS A 225 -8.39 4.55 0.41
C HIS A 225 -9.49 5.59 0.23
N LEU A 226 -9.19 6.69 -0.45
CA LEU A 226 -10.18 7.71 -0.78
C LEU A 226 -11.24 7.20 -1.76
N SER A 227 -10.85 6.37 -2.73
CA SER A 227 -11.79 5.69 -3.64
C SER A 227 -12.70 4.72 -2.88
N PHE A 228 -12.14 3.93 -1.96
CA PHE A 228 -12.93 3.07 -1.06
C PHE A 228 -13.97 3.89 -0.27
N LEU A 229 -13.57 5.00 0.35
CA LEU A 229 -14.48 5.87 1.09
C LEU A 229 -15.52 6.52 0.18
N LYS A 230 -15.13 6.98 -1.01
CA LYS A 230 -16.05 7.54 -2.01
C LYS A 230 -17.16 6.54 -2.35
N ASN A 231 -16.78 5.29 -2.61
CA ASN A 231 -17.74 4.22 -2.93
C ASN A 231 -18.63 3.87 -1.75
N LEU A 232 -18.06 3.79 -0.54
CA LEU A 232 -18.82 3.55 0.69
C LEU A 232 -19.86 4.66 0.95
N LEU A 233 -19.51 5.90 0.65
CA LEU A 233 -20.36 7.07 0.88
C LEU A 233 -21.33 7.37 -0.26
N ARG A 234 -21.30 6.64 -1.39
CA ARG A 234 -22.04 6.95 -2.64
C ARG A 234 -23.52 7.23 -2.43
N ASN A 235 -24.17 6.50 -1.51
CA ASN A 235 -25.59 6.63 -1.21
C ASN A 235 -25.88 7.41 0.10
N SER A 236 -24.88 8.11 0.64
CA SER A 236 -25.01 8.90 1.87
C SER A 236 -25.17 10.38 1.55
N GLU A 237 -25.84 11.11 2.45
CA GLU A 237 -25.93 12.59 2.37
C GLU A 237 -24.57 13.28 2.40
N LYS A 238 -23.51 12.59 2.86
CA LYS A 238 -22.15 13.12 2.96
C LYS A 238 -21.33 12.96 1.68
N TYR A 239 -21.85 12.26 0.66
CA TYR A 239 -21.15 12.00 -0.60
C TYR A 239 -20.65 13.29 -1.28
N HIS A 240 -21.54 14.28 -1.41
CA HIS A 240 -21.23 15.55 -2.07
C HIS A 240 -20.13 16.31 -1.32
N THR A 241 -20.30 16.50 -0.01
CA THR A 241 -19.30 17.18 0.83
C THR A 241 -17.94 16.47 0.80
N PHE A 242 -17.93 15.14 0.80
CA PHE A 242 -16.69 14.37 0.69
C PHE A 242 -16.02 14.60 -0.68
N THR A 243 -16.77 14.47 -1.76
CA THR A 243 -16.27 14.61 -3.14
C THR A 243 -15.74 16.02 -3.42
N GLU A 244 -16.46 17.06 -2.98
CA GLU A 244 -16.03 18.46 -3.12
C GLU A 244 -14.69 18.70 -2.44
N LYS A 245 -14.54 18.25 -1.18
CA LYS A 245 -13.28 18.39 -0.45
C LYS A 245 -12.13 17.68 -1.17
N ILE A 246 -12.36 16.45 -1.60
CA ILE A 246 -11.34 15.65 -2.29
C ILE A 246 -10.93 16.29 -3.63
N ASN A 247 -11.86 16.83 -4.41
CA ASN A 247 -11.55 17.52 -5.66
C ASN A 247 -10.68 18.76 -5.46
N VAL A 248 -11.00 19.57 -4.44
CA VAL A 248 -10.19 20.75 -4.07
C VAL A 248 -8.77 20.34 -3.69
N TYR A 249 -8.60 19.26 -2.91
CA TYR A 249 -7.27 18.82 -2.48
C TYR A 249 -6.42 18.26 -3.62
N MET A 250 -7.05 17.56 -4.57
CA MET A 250 -6.32 16.86 -5.64
C MET A 250 -6.09 17.71 -6.91
N HIS A 251 -6.48 19.00 -6.92
CA HIS A 251 -6.21 19.96 -8.01
C HIS A 251 -6.61 19.45 -9.43
N PHE A 252 -7.58 18.54 -9.55
CA PHE A 252 -7.93 17.89 -10.82
C PHE A 252 -8.34 18.89 -11.92
N ASP A 253 -8.87 20.05 -11.55
CA ASP A 253 -9.27 21.10 -12.51
C ASP A 253 -8.10 21.61 -13.37
N SER A 254 -6.86 21.47 -12.89
CA SER A 254 -5.65 21.88 -13.63
C SER A 254 -5.21 20.90 -14.72
N VAL A 255 -5.66 19.64 -14.67
CA VAL A 255 -5.29 18.61 -15.67
C VAL A 255 -5.92 18.91 -17.03
N LEU A 256 -7.13 19.48 -17.05
CA LEU A 256 -7.82 19.87 -18.28
C LEU A 256 -7.13 21.02 -19.03
N LEU A 257 -6.37 21.87 -18.33
CA LEU A 257 -5.69 23.03 -18.93
C LEU A 257 -4.39 22.68 -19.69
N LEU A 258 -3.88 21.46 -19.53
CA LEU A 258 -2.59 21.03 -20.11
C LEU A 258 -2.70 20.43 -21.52
N ILE A 259 -3.91 20.25 -22.05
CA ILE A 259 -4.11 19.59 -23.34
C ILE A 259 -3.96 20.61 -24.48
N LYS A 260 -2.73 20.86 -24.91
CA LYS A 260 -2.45 21.46 -26.22
C LYS A 260 -1.97 20.37 -27.19
N ASN A 261 -2.88 20.00 -28.09
CA ASN A 261 -2.67 19.35 -29.40
C ASN A 261 -2.11 17.92 -29.47
N ARG A 262 -1.63 17.30 -28.38
CA ARG A 262 -1.40 15.83 -28.33
C ARG A 262 -1.73 15.28 -26.95
N VAL A 263 -2.56 14.25 -26.94
CA VAL A 263 -2.90 13.50 -25.73
C VAL A 263 -1.76 12.54 -25.43
N ASP A 264 -1.12 12.72 -24.28
CA ASP A 264 -0.14 11.76 -23.77
C ASP A 264 -0.78 10.37 -23.66
N VAL A 265 -0.05 9.33 -24.02
CA VAL A 265 -0.54 7.94 -23.98
C VAL A 265 -0.98 7.58 -22.56
N ASP A 266 -0.28 8.07 -21.55
CA ASP A 266 -0.56 7.78 -20.14
C ASP A 266 -1.81 8.52 -19.63
N LEU A 267 -2.21 9.61 -20.28
CA LEU A 267 -3.41 10.40 -19.93
C LEU A 267 -4.61 10.10 -20.83
N LYS A 268 -4.44 9.30 -21.88
CA LYS A 268 -5.44 9.06 -22.91
C LYS A 268 -6.75 8.52 -22.33
N LYS A 269 -6.66 7.59 -21.37
CA LYS A 269 -7.85 6.98 -20.74
C LYS A 269 -8.69 8.02 -19.98
N GLU A 270 -8.04 8.82 -19.14
CA GLU A 270 -8.72 9.85 -18.33
C GLU A 270 -9.33 10.96 -19.18
N ILE A 271 -8.61 11.38 -20.23
CA ILE A 271 -9.09 12.42 -21.15
C ILE A 271 -10.29 11.92 -21.95
N LEU A 272 -10.21 10.71 -22.52
CA LEU A 272 -11.34 10.13 -23.24
C LEU A 272 -12.54 9.90 -22.30
N CYS A 273 -12.32 9.43 -21.08
CA CYS A 273 -13.38 9.23 -20.08
C CYS A 273 -14.09 10.53 -19.72
N THR A 274 -13.31 11.61 -19.56
CA THR A 274 -13.86 12.94 -19.31
C THR A 274 -14.66 13.47 -20.51
N GLY A 275 -14.20 13.22 -21.74
CA GLY A 275 -14.96 13.55 -22.95
C GLY A 275 -16.25 12.76 -23.09
N VAL A 276 -16.22 11.46 -22.80
CA VAL A 276 -17.36 10.55 -22.89
C VAL A 276 -18.44 10.85 -21.85
N ARG A 277 -18.09 11.33 -20.64
CA ARG A 277 -19.05 11.65 -19.56
C ARG A 277 -20.26 12.45 -20.00
N ASN A 278 -20.04 13.45 -20.86
CA ASN A 278 -21.08 14.35 -21.35
C ASN A 278 -21.28 14.23 -22.87
N ALA A 279 -20.76 13.18 -23.50
CA ALA A 279 -20.93 12.94 -24.93
C ALA A 279 -22.38 12.56 -25.24
N ASN A 280 -22.87 13.03 -26.39
CA ASN A 280 -24.12 12.52 -26.95
C ASN A 280 -23.88 11.16 -27.63
N GLU A 281 -24.97 10.49 -28.01
CA GLU A 281 -24.93 9.15 -28.62
C GLU A 281 -24.02 9.09 -29.86
N SER A 282 -24.06 10.13 -30.71
CA SER A 282 -23.20 10.21 -31.91
C SER A 282 -21.72 10.23 -31.55
N ALA A 283 -21.31 11.11 -30.63
CA ALA A 283 -19.91 11.23 -30.21
C ALA A 283 -19.43 9.97 -29.48
N TRP A 284 -20.31 9.31 -28.72
CA TRP A 284 -20.03 8.03 -28.09
C TRP A 284 -19.82 6.92 -29.13
N ALA A 285 -20.71 6.80 -30.11
CA ALA A 285 -20.61 5.81 -31.19
C ALA A 285 -19.37 6.03 -32.08
N ASP A 286 -19.03 7.28 -32.36
CA ASP A 286 -17.80 7.65 -33.08
C ASP A 286 -16.55 7.23 -32.29
N THR A 287 -16.58 7.38 -30.96
CA THR A 287 -15.48 6.94 -30.07
C THR A 287 -15.34 5.43 -30.09
N LEU A 288 -16.45 4.68 -29.97
CA LEU A 288 -16.47 3.22 -30.08
C LEU A 288 -15.89 2.75 -31.43
N ARG A 289 -16.33 3.36 -32.54
CA ARG A 289 -15.82 3.05 -33.88
C ARG A 289 -14.32 3.29 -33.98
N HIS A 290 -13.84 4.44 -33.51
CA HIS A 290 -12.42 4.79 -33.56
C HIS A 290 -11.55 3.81 -32.76
N ILE A 291 -12.02 3.33 -31.60
CA ILE A 291 -11.30 2.32 -30.81
C ILE A 291 -11.26 0.98 -31.55
N ASN A 292 -12.37 0.54 -32.14
CA ASN A 292 -12.45 -0.72 -32.87
C ASN A 292 -11.57 -0.73 -34.13
N GLU A 293 -11.54 0.38 -34.88
CA GLU A 293 -10.73 0.56 -36.09
C GLU A 293 -9.25 0.83 -35.82
N SER A 294 -8.88 1.13 -34.57
CA SER A 294 -7.49 1.40 -34.21
C SER A 294 -6.57 0.19 -34.46
N ALA A 295 -5.30 0.45 -34.78
CA ALA A 295 -4.28 -0.58 -34.97
C ALA A 295 -3.72 -1.15 -33.64
N LEU A 296 -4.44 -0.97 -32.53
CA LEU A 296 -4.05 -1.48 -31.21
C LEU A 296 -4.22 -2.99 -31.13
N ASP A 297 -3.40 -3.66 -30.33
CA ASP A 297 -3.63 -5.05 -29.98
C ASP A 297 -4.90 -5.20 -29.11
N THR A 298 -5.36 -6.44 -28.99
CA THR A 298 -6.62 -6.77 -28.30
C THR A 298 -6.67 -6.27 -26.86
N ASN A 299 -5.58 -6.33 -26.09
CA ASN A 299 -5.59 -5.88 -24.70
C ASN A 299 -5.72 -4.36 -24.62
N ASN A 300 -4.96 -3.63 -25.44
CA ASN A 300 -5.05 -2.18 -25.52
C ASN A 300 -6.43 -1.68 -26.02
N LYS A 301 -7.10 -2.44 -26.89
CA LYS A 301 -8.49 -2.15 -27.29
C LYS A 301 -9.46 -2.34 -26.13
N LYS A 302 -9.36 -3.46 -25.39
CA LYS A 302 -10.19 -3.72 -24.20
C LYS A 302 -10.07 -2.58 -23.18
N ASP A 303 -8.84 -2.16 -22.89
CA ASP A 303 -8.59 -1.07 -21.93
C ASP A 303 -9.21 0.25 -22.38
N GLN A 304 -9.16 0.59 -23.67
CA GLN A 304 -9.79 1.80 -24.20
C GLN A 304 -11.32 1.69 -24.25
N LEU A 305 -11.87 0.52 -24.54
CA LEU A 305 -13.32 0.31 -24.56
C LEU A 305 -13.96 0.52 -23.18
N THR A 306 -13.22 0.29 -22.08
CA THR A 306 -13.73 0.60 -20.71
C THR A 306 -14.07 2.08 -20.51
N VAL A 307 -13.52 2.97 -21.34
CA VAL A 307 -13.79 4.41 -21.29
C VAL A 307 -15.24 4.73 -21.66
N LEU A 308 -15.87 3.90 -22.49
CA LEU A 308 -17.25 4.10 -22.93
C LEU A 308 -18.26 4.01 -21.79
N ALA A 309 -17.90 3.31 -20.70
CA ALA A 309 -18.68 3.22 -19.48
C ALA A 309 -18.69 4.53 -18.65
N CYS A 310 -17.88 5.53 -19.01
CA CYS A 310 -17.83 6.80 -18.29
C CYS A 310 -19.04 7.72 -18.54
N SER A 311 -19.95 7.38 -19.47
CA SER A 311 -21.09 8.24 -19.82
C SER A 311 -22.04 8.46 -18.63
N ASN A 312 -22.60 9.67 -18.52
CA ASN A 312 -23.66 9.96 -17.55
C ASN A 312 -25.08 9.63 -18.07
N SER A 313 -25.25 9.25 -19.34
CA SER A 313 -26.56 8.90 -19.93
C SER A 313 -26.91 7.44 -19.65
N SER A 314 -28.07 7.22 -19.05
CA SER A 314 -28.63 5.88 -18.81
C SER A 314 -28.76 5.08 -20.10
N GLU A 315 -29.18 5.74 -21.18
CA GLU A 315 -29.42 5.12 -22.48
C GLU A 315 -28.11 4.58 -23.09
N ILE A 316 -27.06 5.40 -23.07
CA ILE A 316 -25.72 5.03 -23.56
C ILE A 316 -25.14 3.88 -22.70
N LEU A 317 -25.30 3.93 -21.38
CA LEU A 317 -24.81 2.88 -20.50
C LEU A 317 -25.54 1.55 -20.71
N THR A 318 -26.86 1.58 -20.96
CA THR A 318 -27.62 0.37 -21.34
C THR A 318 -27.12 -0.18 -22.68
N GLN A 319 -26.93 0.68 -23.69
CA GLN A 319 -26.39 0.26 -24.98
C GLN A 319 -24.99 -0.37 -24.88
N TYR A 320 -24.13 0.20 -24.05
CA TYR A 320 -22.81 -0.34 -23.75
C TYR A 320 -22.90 -1.73 -23.10
N LEU A 321 -23.75 -1.89 -22.08
CA LEU A 321 -23.97 -3.19 -21.42
C LEU A 321 -24.54 -4.23 -22.39
N ASP A 322 -25.51 -3.86 -23.22
CA ASP A 322 -26.09 -4.76 -24.21
C ASP A 322 -25.05 -5.22 -25.25
N SER A 323 -24.15 -4.33 -25.67
CA SER A 323 -23.06 -4.68 -26.60
C SER A 323 -22.09 -5.72 -26.02
N SER A 324 -21.95 -5.79 -24.69
CA SER A 324 -21.09 -6.77 -24.01
C SER A 324 -21.70 -8.19 -23.94
N LEU A 325 -22.96 -8.35 -24.35
CA LEU A 325 -23.62 -9.65 -24.47
C LEU A 325 -23.34 -10.33 -25.81
N ASP A 326 -22.77 -9.61 -26.78
CA ASP A 326 -22.33 -10.18 -28.05
C ASP A 326 -21.13 -11.12 -27.84
N PRO A 327 -21.18 -12.39 -28.31
CA PRO A 327 -20.05 -13.31 -28.23
C PRO A 327 -18.75 -12.79 -28.86
N ASP A 328 -18.84 -11.90 -29.86
CA ASP A 328 -17.69 -11.30 -30.54
C ASP A 328 -17.20 -10.01 -29.87
N SER A 329 -17.85 -9.58 -28.79
CA SER A 329 -17.43 -8.41 -28.02
C SER A 329 -16.06 -8.60 -27.39
N LEU A 330 -15.22 -7.57 -27.49
CA LEU A 330 -13.93 -7.53 -26.81
C LEU A 330 -14.08 -7.35 -25.28
N ILE A 331 -15.18 -6.76 -24.81
CA ILE A 331 -15.50 -6.60 -23.39
C ILE A 331 -16.59 -7.60 -22.99
N ASP A 332 -16.29 -8.44 -22.00
CA ASP A 332 -17.28 -9.31 -21.38
C ASP A 332 -18.20 -8.53 -20.43
N PHE A 333 -19.39 -9.08 -20.21
CA PHE A 333 -20.42 -8.47 -19.35
C PHE A 333 -19.93 -8.17 -17.92
N GLY A 334 -19.08 -9.02 -17.32
CA GLY A 334 -18.57 -8.79 -15.97
C GLY A 334 -17.66 -7.56 -15.89
N THR A 335 -16.79 -7.42 -16.88
CA THR A 335 -15.96 -6.22 -17.06
C THR A 335 -16.83 -4.99 -17.33
N ALA A 336 -17.87 -5.10 -18.16
CA ALA A 336 -18.77 -3.98 -18.47
C ALA A 336 -19.50 -3.46 -17.21
N VAL A 337 -20.11 -4.36 -16.43
CA VAL A 337 -20.85 -4.01 -15.21
C VAL A 337 -19.96 -3.37 -14.15
N THR A 338 -18.70 -3.80 -14.03
CA THR A 338 -17.79 -3.24 -13.02
C THR A 338 -17.42 -1.78 -13.30
N ASN A 339 -17.55 -1.33 -14.55
CA ASN A 339 -17.17 0.02 -14.97
C ASN A 339 -18.35 1.02 -15.03
N VAL A 340 -19.60 0.55 -14.86
CA VAL A 340 -20.83 1.37 -14.77
C VAL A 340 -21.17 1.63 -13.29
#